data_AF-A0A9D2GWR8-F1
#
_entry.id   AF-A0A9D2GWR8-F1
#
_cell.length_a   1.000
_cell.length_b   1.000
_cell.length_c   1.000
_cell.angle_alpha   90.00
_cell.angle_beta   90.00
_cell.angle_gamma   90.00
#
_symmetry.space_group_name_H-M   'P 1'
#
loop_
_entity.id
_entity.type
_entity.pdbx_description
1 polymer ?
#
loop_
_entity_poly.entity_id
_entity_poly.type
_entity_poly.pdbx_seq_one_letter_code
_entity_poly.pdbx_strand_id
1 'polypeptide(L)'
;MASLKEVKNRINSVKSTRQITSAMKMVASAKLHKAQGRIESMYPYQQKLNEILTNFLGTDVTVTSPYTEVRPVTKVAIVTFSSNSSLCGAFNSNVAKMLEHTLEEYSPLGKENILLYPVGRKVEEAVKKLGYTPQGSFQSLADKPAYTEAYQLAELLMDLYAQKSIDRVVLIYHHFKSMGSQVLQKEDYLPLNLEQMAMEVAMHPDKKDMATYNNDYIVEPSVNELIAE
;
A
#
# COMPACT_ATOMS: atom_id res chain seq x y z
N MET A 1 -33.62 42.77 5.57
CA MET A 1 -33.82 41.66 6.53
C MET A 1 -33.96 40.39 5.73
N ALA A 2 -33.26 39.31 6.09
CA ALA A 2 -33.41 38.03 5.40
C ALA A 2 -34.89 37.62 5.42
N SER A 3 -35.44 37.28 4.26
CA SER A 3 -36.85 36.93 4.13
C SER A 3 -37.11 35.60 4.85
N LEU A 4 -38.26 35.45 5.54
CA LEU A 4 -38.69 34.17 6.13
C LEU A 4 -38.65 33.01 5.12
N LYS A 5 -38.84 33.32 3.82
CA LYS A 5 -38.70 32.37 2.72
C LYS A 5 -37.27 31.87 2.53
N GLU A 6 -36.27 32.74 2.65
CA GLU A 6 -34.85 32.39 2.55
C GLU A 6 -34.42 31.46 3.70
N VAL A 7 -34.86 31.78 4.92
CA VAL A 7 -34.58 30.94 6.09
C VAL A 7 -35.18 29.54 5.91
N LYS A 8 -36.44 29.46 5.47
CA LYS A 8 -37.11 28.17 5.19
C LYS A 8 -36.38 27.37 4.10
N ASN A 9 -35.94 28.03 3.04
CA ASN A 9 -35.16 27.39 1.97
C ASN A 9 -33.82 26.84 2.47
N ARG A 10 -33.12 27.61 3.32
CA ARG A 10 -31.84 27.17 3.91
C ARG A 10 -32.03 25.98 4.84
N ILE A 11 -33.08 25.96 5.66
CA ILE A 11 -33.42 24.82 6.51
C ILE A 11 -33.61 23.55 5.67
N ASN A 12 -34.38 23.65 4.58
CA ASN A 12 -34.62 22.51 3.70
C ASN A 12 -33.33 22.01 3.04
N SER A 13 -32.48 22.92 2.53
CA SER A 13 -31.19 22.58 1.93
C SER A 13 -30.25 21.86 2.91
N VAL A 14 -30.15 22.36 4.16
CA VAL A 14 -29.35 21.73 5.21
C VAL A 14 -29.93 20.36 5.60
N LYS A 15 -31.25 20.22 5.69
CA LYS A 15 -31.92 18.95 6.00
C LYS A 15 -31.64 17.90 4.92
N SER A 16 -31.74 18.26 3.65
CA SER A 16 -31.41 17.37 2.53
C SER A 16 -29.93 16.98 2.56
N THR A 17 -29.02 17.93 2.76
CA THR A 17 -27.57 17.66 2.86
C THR A 17 -27.25 16.72 4.03
N ARG A 18 -27.92 16.90 5.17
CA ARG A 18 -27.79 16.02 6.35
C ARG A 18 -28.26 14.59 6.04
N GLN A 19 -29.37 14.42 5.32
CA GLN A 19 -29.87 13.10 4.94
C GLN A 19 -28.89 12.37 4.00
N ILE A 20 -28.39 13.06 2.98
CA ILE A 20 -27.42 12.51 2.02
C ILE A 20 -26.14 12.08 2.74
N THR A 21 -25.54 12.97 3.54
CA THR A 21 -24.29 12.68 4.28
C THR A 21 -24.48 11.56 5.31
N SER A 22 -25.66 11.46 5.94
CA SER A 22 -25.98 10.37 6.86
C SER A 22 -26.09 9.02 6.14
N ALA A 23 -26.72 8.98 4.97
CA ALA A 23 -26.76 7.79 4.12
C ALA A 23 -25.35 7.40 3.64
N MET A 24 -24.56 8.37 3.19
CA MET A 24 -23.16 8.15 2.78
C MET A 24 -22.32 7.56 3.92
N LYS A 25 -22.49 8.04 5.16
CA LYS A 25 -21.82 7.48 6.34
C LYS A 25 -22.16 6.00 6.52
N MET A 26 -23.43 5.62 6.40
CA MET A 26 -23.85 4.22 6.52
C MET A 26 -23.25 3.35 5.40
N VAL A 27 -23.27 3.83 4.15
CA VAL A 27 -22.67 3.12 3.02
C VAL A 27 -21.17 2.95 3.19
N ALA A 28 -20.46 4.01 3.63
CA ALA A 28 -19.02 3.96 3.90
C ALA A 28 -18.69 2.97 5.03
N SER A 29 -19.50 2.96 6.10
CA SER A 29 -19.36 2.00 7.20
C SER A 29 -19.52 0.55 6.73
N ALA A 30 -20.52 0.27 5.90
CA ALA A 30 -20.73 -1.07 5.34
C ALA A 30 -19.56 -1.50 4.43
N LYS A 31 -19.03 -0.58 3.60
CA LYS A 31 -17.85 -0.84 2.76
C LYS A 31 -16.62 -1.15 3.61
N LEU A 32 -16.41 -0.41 4.70
CA LEU A 32 -15.27 -0.62 5.57
C LEU A 32 -15.34 -1.96 6.29
N HIS A 33 -16.49 -2.35 6.85
CA HIS A 33 -16.64 -3.69 7.44
C HIS A 33 -16.39 -4.80 6.43
N LYS A 34 -16.84 -4.63 5.19
CA LYS A 34 -16.52 -5.58 4.12
C LYS A 34 -15.02 -5.65 3.80
N ALA A 35 -14.33 -4.50 3.83
CA ALA A 35 -12.88 -4.45 3.63
C ALA A 35 -12.11 -5.09 4.80
N GLN A 36 -12.52 -4.80 6.04
CA GLN A 36 -11.96 -5.41 7.25
C GLN A 36 -12.07 -6.94 7.22
N GLY A 37 -13.26 -7.48 6.94
CA GLY A 37 -13.45 -8.93 6.86
C GLY A 37 -12.59 -9.59 5.78
N ARG A 38 -12.30 -8.89 4.67
CA ARG A 38 -11.36 -9.38 3.65
C ARG A 38 -9.92 -9.39 4.14
N ILE A 39 -9.48 -8.32 4.81
CA ILE A 39 -8.12 -8.24 5.37
C ILE A 39 -7.93 -9.31 6.47
N GLU A 40 -8.91 -9.47 7.36
CA GLU A 40 -8.91 -10.50 8.39
C GLU A 40 -8.82 -11.91 7.78
N SER A 41 -9.52 -12.16 6.67
CA SER A 41 -9.42 -13.44 5.95
C SER A 41 -8.07 -13.68 5.27
N MET A 42 -7.31 -12.63 4.97
CA MET A 42 -5.96 -12.71 4.40
C MET A 42 -4.88 -12.91 5.48
N TYR A 43 -5.19 -12.58 6.73
CA TYR A 43 -4.22 -12.64 7.83
C TYR A 43 -3.62 -14.05 8.05
N PRO A 44 -4.39 -15.15 8.02
CA PRO A 44 -3.81 -16.49 8.11
C PRO A 44 -2.83 -16.82 6.97
N TYR A 45 -3.14 -16.36 5.76
CA TYR A 45 -2.26 -16.54 4.60
C TYR A 45 -0.93 -15.79 4.78
N GLN A 46 -1.01 -14.52 5.18
CA GLN A 46 0.17 -13.71 5.52
C GLN A 46 0.99 -14.35 6.64
N GLN A 47 0.34 -14.80 7.72
CA GLN A 47 1.02 -15.43 8.84
C GLN A 47 1.77 -16.69 8.41
N LYS A 48 1.15 -17.55 7.59
CA LYS A 48 1.79 -18.78 7.13
C LYS A 48 2.95 -18.50 6.19
N LEU A 49 2.83 -17.54 5.27
CA LEU A 49 3.96 -17.11 4.44
C LEU A 49 5.12 -16.58 5.28
N ASN A 50 4.84 -15.73 6.27
CA ASN A 50 5.86 -15.21 7.16
C ASN A 50 6.52 -16.31 8.01
N GLU A 51 5.76 -17.29 8.47
CA GLU A 51 6.29 -18.46 9.18
C GLU A 51 7.25 -19.26 8.29
N ILE A 52 6.84 -19.56 7.06
CA ILE A 52 7.67 -20.27 6.07
C ILE A 52 8.96 -19.48 5.81
N LEU A 53 8.84 -18.17 5.53
CA LEU A 53 9.99 -17.30 5.28
C LEU A 53 10.95 -17.25 6.49
N THR A 54 10.43 -17.12 7.71
CA THR A 54 11.25 -17.05 8.93
C THR A 54 11.99 -18.36 9.16
N ASN A 55 11.33 -19.50 8.94
CA ASN A 55 11.97 -20.81 9.08
C ASN A 55 13.12 -20.96 8.09
N PHE A 56 12.97 -20.47 6.85
CA PHE A 56 14.06 -20.48 5.87
C PHE A 56 15.21 -19.54 6.25
N LEU A 57 14.91 -18.32 6.70
CA LEU A 57 15.93 -17.36 7.15
C LEU A 57 16.66 -17.81 8.42
N GLY A 58 16.05 -18.67 9.24
CA GLY A 58 16.67 -19.26 10.42
C GLY A 58 17.65 -20.40 10.14
N THR A 59 17.72 -20.89 8.90
CA THR A 59 18.73 -21.88 8.48
C THR A 59 20.03 -21.17 8.07
N ASP A 60 21.20 -21.82 8.23
CA ASP A 60 22.52 -21.29 7.84
C ASP A 60 22.71 -21.13 6.30
N VAL A 61 21.61 -21.12 5.53
CA VAL A 61 21.62 -20.96 4.08
C VAL A 61 21.79 -19.49 3.74
N THR A 62 22.85 -19.16 3.00
CA THR A 62 23.04 -17.81 2.45
C THR A 62 22.07 -17.60 1.29
N VAL A 63 20.89 -17.07 1.62
CA VAL A 63 19.85 -16.73 0.63
C VAL A 63 20.31 -15.54 -0.20
N THR A 64 20.47 -15.74 -1.51
CA THR A 64 20.75 -14.67 -2.46
C THR A 64 19.52 -14.48 -3.33
N SER A 65 18.79 -13.38 -3.13
CA SER A 65 17.64 -13.01 -3.96
C SER A 65 17.92 -11.70 -4.70
N PRO A 66 17.52 -11.56 -5.97
CA PRO A 66 17.63 -10.28 -6.67
C PRO A 66 16.85 -9.17 -5.95
N TYR A 67 15.84 -9.51 -5.15
CA TYR A 67 14.99 -8.57 -4.43
C TYR A 67 15.60 -8.05 -3.13
N THR A 68 16.70 -8.62 -2.64
CA THR A 68 17.39 -8.19 -1.41
C THR A 68 18.64 -7.34 -1.69
N GLU A 69 19.06 -7.24 -2.96
CA GLU A 69 20.28 -6.52 -3.37
C GLU A 69 20.10 -4.99 -3.21
N VAL A 70 20.72 -4.40 -2.19
CA VAL A 70 20.76 -2.93 -2.04
C VAL A 70 21.80 -2.34 -3.00
N ARG A 71 21.37 -1.33 -3.77
CA ARG A 71 22.20 -0.67 -4.79
C ARG A 71 22.02 0.86 -4.80
N PRO A 72 22.95 1.61 -5.41
CA PRO A 72 22.78 3.05 -5.61
C PRO A 72 21.50 3.34 -6.39
N VAL A 73 20.66 4.24 -5.87
CA VAL A 73 19.37 4.55 -6.50
C VAL A 73 19.59 5.53 -7.64
N THR A 74 19.43 5.04 -8.88
CA THR A 74 19.43 5.86 -10.09
C THR A 74 18.03 6.07 -10.64
N LYS A 75 17.15 5.08 -10.47
CA LYS A 75 15.74 5.14 -10.87
C LYS A 75 14.83 4.52 -9.81
N VAL A 76 13.73 5.19 -9.49
CA VAL A 76 12.80 4.79 -8.43
C VAL A 76 11.39 4.60 -8.96
N ALA A 77 10.70 3.57 -8.49
CA ALA A 77 9.26 3.42 -8.66
C ALA A 77 8.54 3.81 -7.37
N ILE A 78 7.54 4.68 -7.45
CA ILE A 78 6.73 5.10 -6.31
C ILE A 78 5.28 4.72 -6.60
N VAL A 79 4.74 3.81 -5.79
CA VAL A 79 3.33 3.43 -5.82
C VAL A 79 2.61 4.22 -4.75
N THR A 80 1.59 4.99 -5.12
CA THR A 80 0.87 5.84 -4.18
C THR A 80 -0.60 5.53 -4.16
N PHE A 81 -1.17 5.32 -2.97
CA PHE A 81 -2.55 4.90 -2.77
C PHE A 81 -3.42 6.06 -2.30
N SER A 82 -4.51 6.31 -3.03
CA SER A 82 -5.52 7.32 -2.72
C SER A 82 -6.93 6.84 -3.09
N SER A 83 -7.97 7.61 -2.76
CA SER A 83 -9.33 7.26 -3.15
C SER A 83 -9.69 7.78 -4.55
N ASN A 84 -10.66 7.12 -5.20
CA ASN A 84 -11.28 7.67 -6.41
C ASN A 84 -12.27 8.80 -6.10
N SER A 85 -12.87 8.78 -4.91
CA SER A 85 -13.88 9.74 -4.47
C SER A 85 -13.30 10.90 -3.66
N SER A 86 -14.07 11.97 -3.54
CA SER A 86 -13.84 13.06 -2.57
C SER A 86 -14.57 12.77 -1.24
N LEU A 87 -14.74 13.80 -0.40
CA LEU A 87 -15.47 13.74 0.88
C LEU A 87 -14.88 12.78 1.92
N CYS A 88 -13.55 12.63 1.91
CA CYS A 88 -12.77 11.78 2.81
C CYS A 88 -11.91 12.58 3.79
N GLY A 89 -12.24 13.84 4.05
CA GLY A 89 -11.43 14.74 4.87
C GLY A 89 -10.01 14.92 4.31
N ALA A 90 -9.01 14.80 5.17
CA ALA A 90 -7.60 15.02 4.84
C ALA A 90 -6.90 13.82 4.17
N PHE A 91 -7.61 12.70 3.94
CA PHE A 91 -7.02 11.45 3.43
C PHE A 91 -6.18 11.66 2.16
N ASN A 92 -6.80 12.16 1.08
CA ASN A 92 -6.13 12.38 -0.20
C ASN A 92 -5.11 13.53 -0.17
N SER A 93 -5.40 14.61 0.57
CA SER A 93 -4.48 15.75 0.66
C SER A 93 -3.19 15.38 1.39
N ASN A 94 -3.26 14.52 2.41
CA ASN A 94 -2.08 14.07 3.13
C ASN A 94 -1.21 13.18 2.23
N VAL A 95 -1.83 12.27 1.47
CA VAL A 95 -1.13 11.44 0.48
C VAL A 95 -0.43 12.31 -0.57
N ALA A 96 -1.12 13.31 -1.13
CA ALA A 96 -0.54 14.20 -2.13
C ALA A 96 0.67 14.99 -1.58
N LYS A 97 0.59 15.47 -0.33
CA LYS A 97 1.72 16.14 0.33
C LYS A 97 2.91 15.22 0.57
N MET A 98 2.67 13.98 1.01
CA MET A 98 3.73 12.99 1.21
C MET A 98 4.39 12.62 -0.12
N LEU A 99 3.59 12.47 -1.18
CA LEU A 99 4.11 12.25 -2.52
C LEU A 99 4.98 13.43 -2.96
N GLU A 100 4.53 14.67 -2.79
CA GLU A 100 5.31 15.88 -3.12
C GLU A 100 6.66 15.90 -2.38
N HIS A 101 6.67 15.67 -1.07
CA HIS A 101 7.90 15.57 -0.29
C HIS A 101 8.81 14.42 -0.76
N THR A 102 8.24 13.27 -1.12
CA THR A 102 9.02 12.13 -1.63
C THR A 102 9.60 12.44 -3.02
N LEU A 103 8.88 13.19 -3.85
CA LEU A 103 9.38 13.65 -5.14
C LEU A 103 10.52 14.67 -4.99
N GLU A 104 10.47 15.52 -3.97
CA GLU A 104 11.57 16.43 -3.64
C GLU A 104 12.84 15.66 -3.22
N GLU A 105 12.69 14.60 -2.41
CA GLU A 105 13.79 13.71 -2.00
C GLU A 105 14.50 13.08 -3.21
N TYR A 106 13.74 12.64 -4.22
CA TYR A 106 14.28 12.01 -5.43
C TYR A 106 14.51 12.98 -6.60
N SER A 107 14.24 14.27 -6.43
CA SER A 107 14.44 15.31 -7.44
C SER A 107 15.82 15.31 -8.10
N PRO A 108 16.94 15.05 -7.38
CA PRO A 108 18.27 14.98 -7.99
C PRO A 108 18.43 13.90 -9.07
N LEU A 109 17.57 12.88 -9.11
CA LEU A 109 17.62 11.82 -10.12
C LEU A 109 17.10 12.28 -11.49
N GLY A 110 16.36 13.38 -11.56
CA GLY A 110 15.64 13.79 -12.78
C GLY A 110 14.27 13.13 -12.88
N LYS A 111 13.30 13.83 -13.50
CA LYS A 111 11.90 13.40 -13.54
C LYS A 111 11.70 12.09 -14.31
N GLU A 112 12.49 11.85 -15.34
CA GLU A 112 12.51 10.66 -16.18
C GLU A 112 12.92 9.39 -15.42
N ASN A 113 13.56 9.55 -14.27
CA ASN A 113 14.01 8.47 -13.40
C ASN A 113 13.08 8.22 -12.21
N ILE A 114 11.92 8.89 -12.18
CA ILE A 114 10.90 8.70 -11.16
C ILE A 114 9.64 8.15 -11.83
N LEU A 115 9.39 6.86 -11.66
CA LEU A 115 8.23 6.14 -12.19
C LEU A 115 7.09 6.16 -11.17
N LEU A 116 5.95 6.74 -11.53
CA LEU A 116 4.82 6.90 -10.61
C LEU A 116 3.66 5.99 -10.98
N TYR A 117 3.25 5.15 -10.02
CA TYR A 117 2.14 4.21 -10.15
C TYR A 117 0.99 4.65 -9.23
N PRO A 118 0.12 5.57 -9.68
CA PRO A 118 -0.97 6.07 -8.86
C PRO A 118 -2.13 5.07 -8.78
N VAL A 119 -2.38 4.57 -7.57
CA VAL A 119 -3.57 3.79 -7.23
C VAL A 119 -4.65 4.74 -6.73
N GLY A 120 -5.64 4.97 -7.58
CA GLY A 120 -6.76 5.87 -7.33
C GLY A 120 -6.68 7.21 -8.08
N ARG A 121 -7.85 7.73 -8.44
CA ARG A 121 -8.01 8.90 -9.30
C ARG A 121 -7.43 10.18 -8.70
N LYS A 122 -7.54 10.37 -7.38
CA LYS A 122 -7.14 11.62 -6.74
C LYS A 122 -5.63 11.82 -6.75
N VAL A 123 -4.86 10.77 -6.58
CA VAL A 123 -3.40 10.85 -6.75
C VAL A 123 -2.98 10.85 -8.21
N GLU A 124 -3.70 10.16 -9.11
CA GLU A 124 -3.43 10.27 -10.55
C GLU A 124 -3.57 11.73 -11.05
N GLU A 125 -4.60 12.44 -10.59
CA GLU A 125 -4.79 13.88 -10.84
C GLU A 125 -3.65 14.72 -10.23
N ALA A 126 -3.20 14.39 -9.01
CA ALA A 126 -2.10 15.09 -8.34
C ALA A 126 -0.76 14.92 -9.08
N VAL A 127 -0.45 13.69 -9.50
CA VAL A 127 0.74 13.36 -10.30
C VAL A 127 0.78 14.18 -11.58
N LYS A 128 -0.33 14.22 -12.32
CA LYS A 128 -0.46 15.03 -13.54
C LYS A 128 -0.26 16.53 -13.27
N LYS A 129 -0.82 17.04 -12.16
CA LYS A 129 -0.66 18.44 -11.76
C LYS A 129 0.78 18.82 -11.42
N LEU A 130 1.56 17.88 -10.88
CA LEU A 130 2.99 18.05 -10.58
C LEU A 130 3.88 17.94 -11.83
N GLY A 131 3.28 17.70 -13.01
CA GLY A 131 3.99 17.61 -14.28
C GLY A 131 4.73 16.29 -14.49
N TYR A 132 4.26 15.22 -13.86
CA TYR A 132 4.73 13.85 -14.08
C TYR A 132 3.72 13.05 -14.90
N THR A 133 4.20 12.00 -15.56
CA THR A 133 3.36 11.08 -16.35
C THR A 133 3.10 9.79 -15.56
N PRO A 134 1.84 9.49 -15.20
CA PRO A 134 1.48 8.23 -14.58
C PRO A 134 1.87 7.00 -15.42
N GLN A 135 2.45 5.99 -14.78
CA GLN A 135 2.77 4.70 -15.38
C GLN A 135 1.53 3.79 -15.32
N GLY A 136 0.52 4.11 -16.12
CA GLY A 136 -0.77 3.40 -16.16
C GLY A 136 -1.84 4.02 -15.26
N SER A 137 -3.01 3.38 -15.21
CA SER A 137 -4.14 3.80 -14.38
C SER A 137 -4.66 2.62 -13.56
N PHE A 138 -4.62 2.76 -12.25
CA PHE A 138 -5.01 1.72 -11.28
C PHE A 138 -6.26 2.13 -10.49
N GLN A 139 -7.18 2.84 -11.15
CA GLN A 139 -8.42 3.30 -10.51
C GLN A 139 -9.33 2.13 -10.10
N SER A 140 -9.36 1.06 -10.89
CA SER A 140 -10.13 -0.17 -10.58
C SER A 140 -9.68 -0.79 -9.25
N LEU A 141 -8.36 -0.85 -9.04
CA LEU A 141 -7.74 -1.40 -7.84
C LEU A 141 -8.18 -0.65 -6.56
N ALA A 142 -8.38 0.66 -6.65
CA ALA A 142 -8.87 1.47 -5.52
C ALA A 142 -10.37 1.27 -5.23
N ASP A 143 -11.20 0.98 -6.24
CA ASP A 143 -12.65 0.80 -6.06
C ASP A 143 -13.03 -0.63 -5.63
N LYS A 144 -12.39 -1.63 -6.24
CA LYS A 144 -12.65 -3.04 -6.03
C LYS A 144 -11.31 -3.78 -5.98
N PRO A 145 -10.60 -3.72 -4.83
CA PRO A 145 -9.33 -4.42 -4.69
C PRO A 145 -9.54 -5.92 -4.93
N ALA A 146 -8.82 -6.44 -5.92
CA ALA A 146 -8.80 -7.84 -6.31
C ALA A 146 -7.35 -8.31 -6.34
N TYR A 147 -7.12 -9.55 -5.92
CA TYR A 147 -5.78 -10.13 -5.86
C TYR A 147 -5.08 -10.09 -7.22
N THR A 148 -5.78 -10.42 -8.30
CA THR A 148 -5.20 -10.49 -9.65
C THR A 148 -4.62 -9.17 -10.13
N GLU A 149 -5.34 -8.06 -9.93
CA GLU A 149 -4.85 -6.72 -10.33
C GLU A 149 -3.69 -6.26 -9.44
N ALA A 150 -3.74 -6.58 -8.13
CA ALA A 150 -2.65 -6.28 -7.20
C ALA A 150 -1.38 -7.08 -7.54
N TYR A 151 -1.55 -8.36 -7.87
CA TYR A 151 -0.48 -9.25 -8.29
C TYR A 151 0.19 -8.77 -9.58
N GLN A 152 -0.59 -8.39 -10.60
CA GLN A 152 -0.04 -7.85 -11.85
C GLN A 152 0.82 -6.59 -11.64
N LEU A 153 0.40 -5.71 -10.72
CA LEU A 153 1.20 -4.54 -10.37
C LEU A 153 2.48 -4.94 -9.60
N ALA A 154 2.38 -5.89 -8.67
CA ALA A 154 3.53 -6.39 -7.93
C ALA A 154 4.55 -7.08 -8.86
N GLU A 155 4.09 -7.99 -9.73
CA GLU A 155 4.87 -8.69 -10.74
C GLU A 155 5.61 -7.71 -11.66
N LEU A 156 4.91 -6.69 -12.18
CA LEU A 156 5.54 -5.64 -12.98
C LEU A 156 6.69 -4.95 -12.23
N LEU A 157 6.49 -4.61 -10.95
CA LEU A 157 7.50 -3.92 -10.15
C LEU A 157 8.68 -4.84 -9.82
N MET A 158 8.41 -6.12 -9.54
CA MET A 158 9.41 -7.14 -9.30
C MET A 158 10.26 -7.37 -10.56
N ASP A 159 9.64 -7.51 -11.73
CA ASP A 159 10.34 -7.67 -13.01
C ASP A 159 11.25 -6.48 -13.32
N LEU A 160 10.74 -5.25 -13.17
CA LEU A 160 11.53 -4.04 -13.36
C LEU A 160 12.73 -3.98 -12.41
N TYR A 161 12.55 -4.45 -11.17
CA TYR A 161 13.62 -4.50 -10.19
C TYR A 161 14.67 -5.55 -10.57
N ALA A 162 14.24 -6.79 -10.86
CA ALA A 162 15.10 -7.91 -11.23
C ALA A 162 15.91 -7.63 -12.50
N GLN A 163 15.31 -6.97 -13.49
CA GLN A 163 15.97 -6.53 -14.73
C GLN A 163 16.90 -5.32 -14.54
N LYS A 164 17.05 -4.83 -13.30
CA LYS A 164 17.81 -3.64 -12.94
C LYS A 164 17.34 -2.36 -13.65
N SER A 165 16.08 -2.31 -14.07
CA SER A 165 15.45 -1.14 -14.68
C SER A 165 15.00 -0.11 -13.65
N ILE A 166 14.74 -0.52 -12.41
CA ILE A 166 14.55 0.36 -11.25
C ILE A 166 15.41 -0.16 -10.11
N ASP A 167 15.77 0.71 -9.16
CA ASP A 167 16.67 0.40 -8.04
C ASP A 167 15.98 0.38 -6.68
N ARG A 168 14.77 0.96 -6.61
CA ARG A 168 13.96 1.04 -5.40
C ARG A 168 12.48 1.12 -5.74
N VAL A 169 11.65 0.47 -4.93
CA VAL A 169 10.19 0.58 -4.97
C VAL A 169 9.70 1.13 -3.63
N VAL A 170 8.97 2.24 -3.66
CA VAL A 170 8.43 2.91 -2.46
C VAL A 170 6.90 2.87 -2.51
N LEU A 171 6.26 2.54 -1.40
CA LEU A 171 4.81 2.61 -1.22
C LEU A 171 4.46 3.81 -0.35
N ILE A 172 3.42 4.55 -0.74
CA ILE A 172 2.82 5.61 0.07
C ILE A 172 1.34 5.30 0.25
N TYR A 173 0.92 4.98 1.48
CA TYR A 173 -0.45 4.56 1.79
C TYR A 173 -0.86 4.91 3.21
N HIS A 174 -2.17 4.86 3.49
CA HIS A 174 -2.70 4.98 4.84
C HIS A 174 -2.82 3.61 5.50
N HIS A 175 -2.08 3.41 6.58
CA HIS A 175 -2.23 2.28 7.46
C HIS A 175 -3.45 2.45 8.36
N PHE A 176 -4.37 1.49 8.28
CA PHE A 176 -5.58 1.49 9.08
C PHE A 176 -5.29 0.95 10.49
N LYS A 177 -5.26 1.84 11.49
CA LYS A 177 -5.14 1.44 12.91
C LYS A 177 -6.50 1.32 13.57
N SER A 178 -7.39 2.28 13.31
CA SER A 178 -8.78 2.26 13.79
C SER A 178 -9.65 3.21 12.97
N MET A 179 -10.97 3.19 13.22
CA MET A 179 -11.92 4.13 12.61
C MET A 179 -11.49 5.61 12.76
N GLY A 180 -10.86 5.95 13.88
CA GLY A 180 -10.41 7.30 14.19
C GLY A 180 -8.93 7.57 13.88
N SER A 181 -8.15 6.55 13.52
CA SER A 181 -6.70 6.66 13.32
C SER A 181 -6.27 5.95 12.04
N GLN A 182 -5.87 6.76 11.07
CA GLN A 182 -5.30 6.35 9.80
C GLN A 182 -3.92 7.01 9.72
N VAL A 183 -2.86 6.19 9.71
CA VAL A 183 -1.48 6.67 9.76
C VAL A 183 -0.92 6.64 8.36
N LEU A 184 -0.51 7.79 7.83
CA LEU A 184 0.15 7.84 6.54
C LEU A 184 1.56 7.26 6.67
N GLN A 185 1.87 6.24 5.88
CA GLN A 185 3.16 5.58 5.84
C GLN A 185 3.83 5.76 4.48
N LYS A 186 5.16 5.89 4.51
CA LYS A 186 6.08 5.74 3.38
C LYS A 186 6.95 4.55 3.71
N GLU A 187 6.93 3.52 2.88
CA GLU A 187 7.59 2.24 3.15
C GLU A 187 8.36 1.80 1.90
N ASP A 188 9.57 1.28 2.10
CA ASP A 188 10.34 0.67 1.02
C ASP A 188 9.83 -0.76 0.81
N TYR A 189 9.29 -1.04 -0.37
CA TYR A 189 8.81 -2.37 -0.74
C TYR A 189 9.91 -3.23 -1.34
N LEU A 190 10.78 -2.63 -2.18
CA LEU A 190 12.01 -3.24 -2.67
C LEU A 190 13.17 -2.26 -2.54
N PRO A 191 14.38 -2.70 -2.11
CA PRO A 191 14.72 -4.07 -1.74
C PRO A 191 14.06 -4.55 -0.44
N LEU A 192 13.88 -5.87 -0.32
CA LEU A 192 13.38 -6.52 0.89
C LEU A 192 14.41 -6.43 2.02
N ASN A 193 13.95 -6.06 3.21
CA ASN A 193 14.75 -6.07 4.42
C ASN A 193 14.45 -7.32 5.26
N LEU A 194 15.24 -8.38 5.04
CA LEU A 194 15.05 -9.67 5.71
C LEU A 194 15.20 -9.58 7.23
N GLU A 195 16.07 -8.71 7.75
CA GLU A 195 16.25 -8.51 9.20
C GLU A 195 15.02 -7.90 9.84
N GLN A 196 14.46 -6.87 9.21
CA GLN A 196 13.24 -6.23 9.69
C GLN A 196 12.05 -7.20 9.66
N MET A 197 11.93 -8.00 8.60
CA MET A 197 10.89 -9.02 8.49
C MET A 197 11.00 -10.07 9.60
N ALA A 198 12.22 -10.54 9.92
CA ALA A 198 12.46 -11.47 11.02
C ALA A 198 12.07 -10.86 12.39
N MET A 199 12.36 -9.58 12.62
CA MET A 199 12.00 -8.88 13.86
C MET A 199 10.49 -8.70 14.03
N GLU A 200 9.78 -8.30 12.97
CA GLU A 200 8.32 -8.12 12.99
C GLU A 200 7.59 -9.44 13.31
N VAL A 201 8.11 -10.54 12.78
CA VAL A 201 7.61 -11.89 13.05
C VAL A 201 7.78 -12.28 14.52
N ALA A 202 8.89 -11.91 15.16
CA ALA A 202 9.19 -12.23 16.56
C ALA A 202 8.37 -11.41 17.57
N MET A 203 7.88 -10.22 17.20
CA MET A 203 7.11 -9.33 18.08
C MET A 203 5.61 -9.66 18.18
N HIS A 204 5.09 -10.62 17.40
CA HIS A 204 3.69 -11.02 17.50
C HIS A 204 3.41 -11.85 18.78
N PRO A 205 2.49 -11.40 19.67
CA PRO A 205 2.36 -11.90 21.03
C PRO A 205 1.82 -13.34 21.17
N ASP A 206 1.20 -13.90 20.12
CA ASP A 206 0.73 -15.29 20.13
C ASP A 206 1.83 -16.33 19.86
N LYS A 207 3.10 -15.90 19.74
CA LYS A 207 4.24 -16.76 19.35
C LYS A 207 5.17 -17.20 20.48
N LYS A 208 4.74 -17.17 21.75
CA LYS A 208 5.54 -17.78 22.83
C LYS A 208 5.69 -19.30 22.68
N ASP A 209 4.78 -19.96 21.95
CA ASP A 209 4.80 -21.41 21.75
C ASP A 209 5.30 -21.86 20.35
N MET A 210 5.70 -20.92 19.48
CA MET A 210 6.16 -21.19 18.10
C MET A 210 7.67 -21.00 17.90
N ALA A 211 8.42 -20.64 18.94
CA ALA A 211 9.89 -20.49 18.87
C ALA A 211 10.64 -21.85 18.80
N THR A 212 9.91 -22.96 18.71
CA THR A 212 10.46 -24.33 18.75
C THR A 212 9.78 -25.29 17.76
N TYR A 213 9.23 -24.80 16.65
CA TYR A 213 8.97 -25.67 15.50
C TYR A 213 10.11 -25.51 14.49
N ASN A 214 11.20 -26.24 14.74
CA ASN A 214 12.21 -26.50 13.73
C ASN A 214 11.58 -27.49 12.73
N ASN A 215 10.69 -27.00 11.87
CA ASN A 215 10.16 -27.80 10.77
C ASN A 215 11.30 -27.98 9.77
N ASP A 216 11.95 -29.14 9.81
CA ASP A 216 12.77 -29.65 8.71
C ASP A 216 11.85 -29.84 7.50
N TYR A 217 11.63 -28.77 6.75
CA TYR A 217 10.95 -28.85 5.46
C TYR A 217 11.86 -29.59 4.49
N ILE A 218 11.32 -30.61 3.83
CA ILE A 218 11.91 -31.10 2.59
C ILE A 218 11.53 -30.09 1.51
N VAL A 219 12.53 -29.41 0.94
CA VAL A 219 12.33 -28.33 -0.03
C VAL A 219 12.64 -28.85 -1.42
N GLU A 220 11.64 -28.77 -2.29
CA GLU A 220 11.78 -29.10 -3.71
C GLU A 220 11.40 -27.86 -4.53
N PRO A 221 12.19 -27.44 -5.54
CA PRO A 221 13.43 -28.06 -6.02
C PRO A 221 14.68 -27.73 -5.16
N SER A 222 14.79 -26.52 -4.60
CA SER A 222 15.81 -26.16 -3.61
C SER A 222 15.42 -24.87 -2.85
N VAL A 223 16.03 -24.62 -1.67
CA VAL A 223 15.79 -23.38 -0.89
C VAL A 223 16.10 -22.12 -1.68
N ASN A 224 17.20 -22.14 -2.45
CA ASN A 224 17.64 -20.98 -3.22
C ASN A 224 16.69 -20.68 -4.38
N GLU A 225 16.19 -21.70 -5.07
CA GLU A 225 15.22 -21.51 -6.16
C GLU A 225 13.88 -21.00 -5.62
N LEU A 226 13.40 -21.52 -4.49
CA LEU A 226 12.13 -21.10 -3.89
C LEU A 226 12.13 -19.64 -3.40
N ILE A 227 13.30 -19.06 -3.07
CA ILE A 227 13.43 -17.66 -2.64
C ILE A 227 13.85 -16.73 -3.79
N ALA A 228 14.32 -17.30 -4.90
CA ALA A 228 14.67 -16.56 -6.10
C ALA A 228 13.46 -16.32 -7.03
N GLU A 229 12.48 -17.24 -7.01
CA GLU A 229 11.15 -17.09 -7.64
C GLU A 229 10.23 -16.13 -6.86
#